data_AF-A0A7Y2ZF21-F1
#
_entry.id   AF-A0A7Y2ZF21-F1
#
_cell.length_a   1.000
_cell.length_b   1.000
_cell.length_c   1.000
_cell.angle_alpha   90.00
_cell.angle_beta   90.00
_cell.angle_gamma   90.00
#
_symmetry.space_group_name_H-M   'P 1'
#
loop_
_entity.id
_entity.type
_entity.pdbx_description
1 polymer ?
#
loop_
_entity_poly.entity_id
_entity_poly.type
_entity_poly.pdbx_seq_one_letter_code
_entity_poly.pdbx_strand_id
1 'polypeptide(L)'
;FNKGAAFGLSVGDDSRWLFVPITFVALGLLIVLYRQTEDRDLFRVMAISLVAAGALGNLYDRVRWSRGVVDFFGPVDLGFWNFPIFNVADIGISCGAIMLALSFWQEEKRERAAALEAEAAAQTGDGSAGAAEGSV
;
A
#
# COMPACT_ATOMS: atom_id res chain seq x y z
N PHE A 1 13.78 3.99 -22.28
CA PHE A 1 13.49 2.56 -22.47
C PHE A 1 14.27 1.73 -21.47
N ASN A 2 13.67 1.47 -20.31
CA ASN A 2 14.24 0.53 -19.35
C ASN A 2 13.84 -0.90 -19.74
N LYS A 3 14.79 -1.72 -20.20
CA LYS A 3 14.55 -3.15 -20.45
C LYS A 3 14.52 -3.99 -19.16
N GLY A 4 14.77 -3.35 -18.02
CA GLY A 4 14.75 -3.98 -16.71
C GLY A 4 15.93 -3.50 -15.90
N ALA A 5 15.65 -2.80 -14.81
CA ALA A 5 16.26 -3.04 -13.51
C ALA A 5 15.92 -1.89 -12.56
N ALA A 6 15.05 -2.16 -11.59
CA ALA A 6 15.39 -1.68 -10.26
C ALA A 6 16.58 -2.56 -9.80
N PHE A 7 17.75 -1.95 -9.59
CA PHE A 7 18.95 -2.59 -8.98
C PHE A 7 19.78 -3.60 -9.80
N GLY A 8 20.06 -3.38 -11.09
CA GLY A 8 21.08 -4.14 -11.85
C GLY A 8 20.90 -5.67 -11.98
N LEU A 9 19.79 -6.25 -11.54
CA LEU A 9 19.52 -7.69 -11.66
C LEU A 9 18.92 -8.02 -13.03
N SER A 10 19.77 -8.25 -14.03
CA SER A 10 19.34 -8.73 -15.35
C SER A 10 19.05 -10.24 -15.29
N VAL A 11 17.81 -10.62 -15.01
CA VAL A 11 17.33 -12.01 -15.16
C VAL A 11 16.82 -12.20 -16.59
N GLY A 12 17.75 -12.33 -17.55
CA GLY A 12 17.48 -12.66 -18.95
C GLY A 12 16.76 -11.57 -19.78
N ASP A 13 16.73 -11.78 -21.09
CA ASP A 13 16.22 -10.84 -22.11
C ASP A 13 14.72 -10.45 -21.98
N ASP A 14 14.01 -11.01 -21.00
CA ASP A 14 12.54 -10.97 -20.89
C ASP A 14 11.99 -10.73 -19.48
N SER A 15 12.72 -9.96 -18.65
CA SER A 15 12.29 -9.53 -17.30
C SER A 15 10.86 -8.95 -17.24
N ARG A 16 10.35 -8.38 -18.35
CA ARG A 16 8.97 -7.89 -18.50
C ARG A 16 7.88 -8.93 -18.18
N TRP A 17 8.09 -10.20 -18.51
CA TRP A 17 7.10 -11.26 -18.31
C TRP A 17 7.02 -11.74 -16.86
N LEU A 18 8.00 -11.40 -16.02
CA LEU A 18 7.93 -11.64 -14.57
C LEU A 18 7.07 -10.58 -13.88
N PHE A 19 7.14 -9.32 -14.30
CA PHE A 19 6.40 -8.26 -13.64
C PHE A 19 4.90 -8.26 -13.96
N VAL A 20 4.47 -8.79 -15.10
CA VAL A 20 3.05 -8.92 -15.47
C VAL A 20 2.26 -9.79 -14.48
N PRO A 21 2.63 -11.06 -14.20
CA PRO A 21 1.92 -11.89 -13.22
C PRO A 21 2.01 -11.31 -11.81
N ILE A 22 3.14 -10.68 -11.43
CA ILE A 22 3.26 -9.98 -10.14
C ILE A 22 2.23 -8.85 -10.03
N THR A 23 2.03 -8.06 -11.09
CA THR A 23 1.02 -7.00 -11.11
C THR A 23 -0.40 -7.57 -10.98
N PHE A 24 -0.71 -8.71 -11.60
CA PHE A 24 -2.00 -9.37 -11.42
C PHE A 24 -2.21 -9.86 -9.99
N VAL A 25 -1.19 -10.47 -9.37
CA VAL A 25 -1.25 -10.88 -7.96
C VAL A 25 -1.46 -9.67 -7.05
N ALA A 26 -0.73 -8.58 -7.29
CA ALA A 26 -0.90 -7.33 -6.52
C ALA A 26 -2.31 -6.75 -6.66
N LEU A 27 -2.87 -6.70 -7.87
CA LEU A 27 -4.25 -6.25 -8.10
C LEU A 27 -5.27 -7.17 -7.41
N GLY A 28 -5.05 -8.49 -7.44
CA GLY A 28 -5.87 -9.46 -6.71
C GLY A 28 -5.87 -9.20 -5.20
N LEU A 29 -4.70 -8.94 -4.61
CA LEU A 29 -4.57 -8.57 -3.21
C LEU A 29 -5.28 -7.24 -2.89
N LEU A 30 -5.15 -6.23 -3.74
CA LEU A 30 -5.84 -4.95 -3.57
C LEU A 30 -7.36 -5.10 -3.62
N ILE A 31 -7.89 -6.00 -4.45
CA ILE A 31 -9.33 -6.31 -4.48
C ILE A 31 -9.77 -6.95 -3.16
N VAL A 32 -9.00 -7.89 -2.62
CA VAL A 32 -9.31 -8.50 -1.31
C VAL A 32 -9.29 -7.44 -0.21
N LEU A 33 -8.28 -6.58 -0.18
CA LEU A 33 -8.19 -5.48 0.79
C LEU A 33 -9.35 -4.50 0.64
N TYR A 34 -9.76 -4.17 -0.59
CA TYR A 34 -10.91 -3.31 -0.85
C TYR A 34 -12.20 -3.92 -0.30
N ARG A 35 -12.42 -5.22 -0.48
CA ARG A 35 -13.60 -5.93 0.04
C ARG A 35 -13.62 -6.05 1.56
N GLN A 36 -12.46 -5.98 2.22
CA GLN A 36 -12.34 -5.96 3.67
C GLN A 36 -12.41 -4.54 4.25
N THR A 37 -12.35 -3.51 3.41
CA THR A 37 -12.41 -2.11 3.84
C THR A 37 -13.85 -1.76 4.21
N GLU A 38 -14.05 -1.14 5.36
CA GLU A 38 -15.36 -0.60 5.75
C GLU A 38 -15.80 0.48 4.76
N ASP A 39 -17.10 0.54 4.44
CA ASP A 39 -17.66 1.48 3.45
C ASP A 39 -17.37 2.97 3.76
N ARG A 40 -17.00 3.30 5.00
CA ARG A 40 -16.70 4.65 5.47
C ARG A 40 -15.21 4.99 5.52
N ASP A 41 -14.31 4.03 5.31
CA ASP A 41 -12.87 4.30 5.28
C ASP A 41 -12.43 4.80 3.89
N LEU A 42 -12.87 6.02 3.57
CA LEU A 42 -12.53 6.72 2.33
C LEU A 42 -11.01 6.87 2.17
N PHE A 43 -10.26 6.93 3.28
CA PHE A 43 -8.81 7.07 3.24
C PHE A 43 -8.15 5.81 2.70
N ARG A 44 -8.53 4.63 3.20
CA ARG A 44 -8.06 3.34 2.66
C ARG A 44 -8.54 3.12 1.24
N VAL A 45 -9.79 3.46 0.91
CA VAL A 45 -10.31 3.36 -0.46
C VAL A 45 -9.48 4.21 -1.44
N MET A 46 -9.12 5.43 -1.07
CA MET A 46 -8.26 6.31 -1.86
C MET A 46 -6.85 5.72 -2.03
N ALA A 47 -6.26 5.19 -0.95
CA ALA A 47 -4.95 4.55 -0.99
C ALA A 47 -4.94 3.37 -1.96
N ILE A 48 -5.91 2.46 -1.84
CA ILE A 48 -6.07 1.29 -2.73
C ILE A 48 -6.25 1.73 -4.17
N SER A 49 -7.11 2.73 -4.42
CA SER A 49 -7.38 3.25 -5.76
C SER A 49 -6.13 3.84 -6.41
N LEU A 50 -5.27 4.50 -5.64
CA LEU A 50 -4.03 5.09 -6.14
C LEU A 50 -3.00 4.02 -6.54
N VAL A 51 -2.83 2.98 -5.72
CA VAL A 51 -1.97 1.84 -6.06
C VAL A 51 -2.54 1.08 -7.25
N ALA A 52 -3.85 0.84 -7.29
CA ALA A 52 -4.50 0.13 -8.38
C ALA A 52 -4.39 0.89 -9.71
N ALA A 53 -4.62 2.21 -9.72
CA ALA A 53 -4.49 3.05 -10.90
C ALA A 53 -3.04 3.05 -11.42
N GLY A 54 -2.04 3.16 -10.54
CA GLY A 54 -0.63 3.08 -10.93
C GLY A 54 -0.23 1.70 -11.44
N ALA A 55 -0.69 0.63 -10.79
CA ALA A 55 -0.46 -0.75 -11.24
C ALA A 55 -1.10 -1.03 -12.61
N LEU A 56 -2.33 -0.56 -12.85
CA LEU A 56 -3.03 -0.67 -14.13
C LEU A 56 -2.36 0.16 -15.23
N GLY A 57 -1.87 1.37 -14.91
CA GLY A 57 -1.07 2.17 -15.85
C GLY A 57 0.19 1.45 -16.30
N ASN A 58 0.96 0.92 -15.33
CA ASN A 58 2.16 0.12 -15.60
C ASN A 58 1.84 -1.17 -16.38
N LEU A 59 0.68 -1.81 -16.16
CA LEU A 59 0.24 -2.98 -16.91
C LEU A 59 -0.17 -2.63 -18.35
N TYR A 60 -0.95 -1.56 -18.52
CA TYR A 60 -1.39 -1.07 -19.83
C TYR A 60 -0.20 -0.74 -20.72
N ASP A 61 0.80 -0.04 -20.18
CA ASP A 61 2.01 0.33 -20.91
C ASP A 61 2.80 -0.90 -21.37
N ARG A 62 2.84 -1.97 -20.55
CA ARG A 62 3.51 -3.24 -20.90
C ARG A 62 2.76 -4.05 -21.97
N VAL A 63 1.44 -3.97 -22.01
CA VAL A 63 0.60 -4.70 -22.98
C VAL A 63 0.50 -3.94 -24.31
N ARG A 64 0.40 -2.61 -24.27
CA ARG A 64 0.15 -1.79 -25.46
C ARG A 64 1.37 -1.59 -26.34
N TRP A 65 2.58 -1.57 -25.76
CA TRP A 65 3.83 -1.44 -26.50
C TRP A 65 4.68 -2.70 -26.33
N SER A 66 4.77 -3.49 -27.41
CA SER A 66 5.57 -4.73 -27.50
C SER A 66 7.09 -4.55 -27.27
N ARG A 67 7.54 -3.32 -27.01
CA ARG A 67 8.94 -2.90 -26.80
C ARG A 67 9.25 -2.44 -25.36
N GLY A 68 8.27 -2.36 -24.46
CA GLY A 68 8.44 -1.91 -23.06
C GLY A 68 7.41 -0.87 -22.62
N VAL A 69 7.44 -0.50 -21.33
CA VAL A 69 6.59 0.55 -20.74
C VAL A 69 6.83 1.87 -21.48
N VAL A 70 5.77 2.63 -21.80
CA VAL A 70 5.95 3.97 -22.37
C VAL A 70 6.28 4.97 -21.30
N ASP A 71 7.58 5.26 -21.27
CA ASP A 71 8.19 6.34 -20.53
C ASP A 71 7.60 7.68 -21.01
N PHE A 72 6.56 8.21 -20.35
CA PHE A 72 6.03 9.56 -20.66
C PHE A 72 6.97 10.68 -20.20
N PHE A 73 7.86 10.40 -19.24
CA PHE A 73 8.95 11.29 -18.84
C PHE A 73 10.28 10.61 -19.19
N GLY A 74 10.89 11.08 -20.28
CA GLY A 74 12.25 10.67 -20.68
C GLY A 74 13.29 11.01 -19.60
N PRO A 75 14.51 10.44 -19.69
CA PRO A 75 15.56 10.66 -18.69
C PRO A 75 15.78 12.16 -18.48
N VAL A 76 15.49 12.64 -17.27
CA VAL A 76 15.89 13.99 -16.87
C VAL A 76 17.39 13.92 -16.60
N ASP A 77 18.18 14.24 -17.62
CA ASP A 77 19.61 14.46 -17.46
C ASP A 77 19.79 15.80 -16.71
N LEU A 78 19.92 15.72 -15.39
CA LEU A 78 20.27 16.86 -14.55
C LEU A 78 21.75 17.24 -14.71
N GLY A 79 22.53 16.61 -15.59
CA GLY A 79 23.94 16.90 -15.84
C GLY A 79 24.91 16.33 -14.79
N PHE A 80 24.41 15.88 -13.63
CA PHE A 80 25.20 15.31 -12.53
C PHE A 80 24.66 13.99 -11.97
N TRP A 81 23.44 13.57 -12.35
CA TRP A 81 22.84 12.32 -11.88
C TRP A 81 21.76 11.83 -12.83
N ASN A 82 21.85 10.58 -13.28
CA ASN A 82 20.81 9.93 -14.07
C ASN A 82 19.71 9.45 -13.11
N PHE A 83 18.63 10.23 -12.98
CA PHE A 83 17.46 9.80 -12.22
C PHE A 83 16.79 8.62 -12.97
N PRO A 84 16.55 7.46 -12.34
CA PRO A 84 15.88 6.34 -12.99
C PRO A 84 14.50 6.76 -13.50
N ILE A 85 13.96 6.07 -14.49
CA ILE A 85 12.69 6.47 -15.13
C ILE A 85 11.55 6.33 -14.11
N PHE A 86 10.92 7.45 -13.73
CA PHE A 86 9.76 7.50 -12.84
C PHE A 86 8.52 7.85 -13.65
N ASN A 87 7.56 6.93 -13.74
CA ASN A 87 6.29 7.21 -14.37
C ASN A 87 5.28 7.73 -13.34
N VAL A 88 4.23 8.42 -13.81
CA VAL A 88 3.09 8.83 -12.96
C VAL A 88 2.50 7.62 -12.21
N ALA A 89 2.59 6.44 -12.82
CA ALA A 89 2.26 5.16 -12.21
C ALA A 89 3.07 4.85 -10.94
N ASP A 90 4.37 5.10 -10.93
CA ASP A 90 5.24 4.83 -9.78
C ASP A 90 5.01 5.83 -8.65
N ILE A 91 4.67 7.08 -8.98
CA ILE A 91 4.21 8.09 -8.02
C ILE A 91 2.90 7.63 -7.37
N GLY A 92 1.92 7.20 -8.18
CA GLY A 92 0.65 6.67 -7.69
C GLY A 92 0.81 5.46 -6.77
N ILE A 93 1.66 4.51 -7.16
CA ILE A 93 1.99 3.33 -6.35
C ILE A 93 2.68 3.75 -5.04
N SER A 94 3.67 4.63 -5.09
CA SER A 94 4.44 5.04 -3.91
C SER A 94 3.58 5.82 -2.92
N CYS A 95 2.84 6.83 -3.39
CA CYS A 95 1.91 7.59 -2.56
C CYS A 95 0.81 6.68 -1.99
N GLY A 96 0.26 5.78 -2.80
CA GLY A 96 -0.79 4.86 -2.37
C GLY A 96 -0.29 3.86 -1.32
N ALA A 97 0.93 3.35 -1.47
CA ALA A 97 1.57 2.47 -0.50
C ALA A 97 1.83 3.18 0.84
N ILE A 98 2.31 4.43 0.80
CA ILE A 98 2.49 5.25 2.01
C ILE A 98 1.14 5.47 2.71
N MET A 99 0.10 5.83 1.96
CA MET A 99 -1.24 6.00 2.54
C MET A 99 -1.78 4.70 3.13
N LEU A 100 -1.56 3.56 2.48
CA LEU A 100 -2.00 2.26 2.98
C LEU A 100 -1.27 1.89 4.29
N ALA A 101 0.04 2.13 4.36
CA ALA A 101 0.82 1.94 5.58
C ALA A 101 0.31 2.83 6.73
N LEU A 102 -0.02 4.09 6.43
CA LEU A 102 -0.61 5.01 7.41
C LEU A 102 -2.01 4.57 7.86
N SER A 103 -2.81 3.99 6.96
CA SER A 103 -4.13 3.42 7.30
C SER A 103 -3.99 2.28 8.30
N PHE A 104 -3.12 1.30 8.04
CA PHE A 104 -2.88 0.19 8.96
C PHE A 104 -2.34 0.64 10.32
N TRP A 105 -1.44 1.63 10.35
CA TRP A 105 -0.93 2.16 11.61
C TRP A 105 -2.02 2.86 12.44
N GLN A 106 -2.93 3.59 11.79
CA GLN A 106 -4.06 4.21 12.50
C GLN A 106 -5.04 3.17 13.05
N GLU A 107 -5.30 2.10 12.31
CA GLU A 107 -6.14 0.97 12.74
C GLU A 107 -5.57 0.30 14.00
N GLU A 108 -4.29 -0.09 13.98
CA GLU A 108 -3.61 -0.69 15.13
C GLU A 108 -3.64 0.21 16.37
N LYS A 109 -3.47 1.53 16.19
CA LYS A 109 -3.53 2.49 17.29
C LYS A 109 -4.93 2.57 17.91
N ARG A 110 -5.99 2.50 17.08
CA ARG A 110 -7.39 2.50 17.55
C ARG A 110 -7.70 1.22 18.32
N GLU A 111 -7.28 0.08 17.82
CA GLU A 111 -7.45 -1.21 18.50
C GLU A 111 -6.75 -1.24 19.86
N ARG A 112 -5.50 -0.75 19.94
CA ARG A 112 -4.77 -0.65 21.21
C ARG A 112 -5.43 0.30 22.20
N ALA A 113 -5.91 1.46 21.74
CA ALA A 113 -6.62 2.40 22.60
C ALA A 113 -7.91 1.77 23.16
N ALA A 114 -8.70 1.11 22.30
CA ALA A 114 -9.91 0.41 22.72
C ALA A 114 -9.63 -0.73 23.72
N ALA A 115 -8.55 -1.48 23.52
CA ALA A 115 -8.14 -2.53 24.46
C ALA A 115 -7.75 -1.97 25.84
N LEU A 116 -6.97 -0.88 25.88
CA LEU A 116 -6.58 -0.21 27.13
C LEU A 116 -7.79 0.38 27.87
N GLU A 117 -8.75 0.95 27.14
CA GLU A 117 -10.00 1.45 27.71
C GLU A 117 -10.86 0.31 28.28
N ALA A 118 -10.94 -0.82 27.59
CA ALA A 118 -11.65 -2.02 28.07
C ALA A 118 -11.01 -2.60 29.34
N GLU A 119 -9.67 -2.66 29.40
CA GLU A 119 -8.94 -3.09 30.61
C GLU A 119 -9.16 -2.13 31.79
N ALA A 120 -9.13 -0.82 31.55
CA ALA A 120 -9.39 0.19 32.58
C ALA A 120 -10.83 0.11 33.12
N ALA A 121 -11.81 -0.11 32.24
CA ALA A 121 -13.22 -0.30 32.61
C ALA A 121 -13.44 -1.58 33.44
N ALA A 122 -12.76 -2.67 33.11
CA ALA A 122 -12.83 -3.92 33.88
C ALA A 122 -12.27 -3.76 35.30
N GLN A 123 -11.16 -3.04 35.47
CA GLN A 123 -10.54 -2.80 36.78
C GLN A 123 -11.36 -1.86 37.69
N THR A 124 -12.08 -0.90 37.10
CA THR A 124 -12.96 0.02 37.86
C THR A 124 -14.26 -0.65 38.31
N GLY A 125 -14.77 -1.64 37.57
CA GLY A 125 -15.95 -2.41 37.96
C GLY A 125 -15.71 -3.32 39.17
N ASP A 126 -14.57 -4.00 39.21
CA ASP A 126 -14.21 -4.98 40.25
C ASP A 126 -13.87 -4.31 41.61
N GLY A 127 -13.24 -3.13 41.58
CA GLY A 127 -12.89 -2.38 42.80
C GLY A 127 -14.09 -1.82 43.58
N SER A 128 -15.27 -1.70 42.96
CA SER A 128 -16.49 -1.21 43.63
C SER A 128 -17.24 -2.28 44.42
N ALA A 129 -17.06 -3.56 44.05
CA ALA A 129 -17.71 -4.68 44.73
C ALA A 129 -17.00 -5.08 46.03
N GLY A 130 -15.65 -5.01 46.07
CA GLY A 130 -14.86 -5.38 47.25
C GLY A 130 -14.93 -4.39 48.43
N ALA A 131 -15.39 -3.15 48.21
CA ALA A 131 -15.52 -2.15 49.28
C ALA A 131 -16.83 -2.27 50.08
N ALA A 132 -17.84 -2.98 49.56
CA ALA A 132 -19.14 -3.14 50.21
C ALA A 132 -19.22 -4.33 51.19
N GLU A 133 -18.29 -5.29 51.13
CA GLU A 133 -18.29 -6.47 52.01
C GLU A 133 -17.45 -6.32 53.29
N GLY A 134 -16.80 -5.17 53.50
CA GLY A 134 -15.91 -4.92 54.64
C GLY A 134 -16.52 -4.21 55.86
N SER A 135 -17.84 -3.97 55.90
CA SER A 135 -18.48 -3.13 56.94
C SER A 135 -19.58 -3.82 57.75
N VAL A 136 -19.41 -5.10 58.10
CA VAL A 136 -20.30 -5.80 59.06
C VAL A 136 -19.49 -6.39 60.20
#